data_AF-A0A1E4JX70-F1
#
_entry.id   AF-A0A1E4JX70-F1
#
_cell.length_a   1.000
_cell.length_b   1.000
_cell.length_c   1.000
_cell.angle_alpha   90.00
_cell.angle_beta   90.00
_cell.angle_gamma   90.00
#
_symmetry.space_group_name_H-M   'P 1'
#
loop_
_entity.id
_entity.type
_entity.pdbx_description
1 polymer ?
#
loop_
_entity_poly.entity_id
_entity_poly.type
_entity_poly.pdbx_seq_one_letter_code
_entity_poly.pdbx_strand_id
1 'polypeptide(L)' 'MNHTDHCQSCGMNIDSGIYCAYCVDERGQLQPFEERFERMVQWLLGREPALARADAEARTRDYMRRMPAWSAHPALRAQ' A
#
# COMPACT_ATOMS: atom_id res chain seq x y z
N MET A 1 -22.81 1.73 9.78
CA MET A 1 -21.56 2.46 9.45
C MET A 1 -20.43 1.44 9.40
N ASN A 2 -19.72 1.29 8.28
CA ASN A 2 -18.53 0.42 8.24
C ASN A 2 -17.36 1.18 8.87
N HIS A 3 -17.15 1.00 10.17
CA HIS A 3 -15.84 1.28 10.77
C HIS A 3 -14.86 0.30 10.12
N THR A 4 -13.90 0.81 9.36
CA THR A 4 -12.78 -0.01 8.92
C THR A 4 -11.65 0.27 9.90
N ASP A 5 -11.35 -0.70 10.77
CA ASP A 5 -10.26 -0.58 11.75
C ASP A 5 -8.87 -0.62 11.09
N HIS A 6 -8.81 -0.81 9.77
CA HIS A 6 -7.59 -0.92 8.98
C HIS A 6 -7.62 -0.04 7.73
N CYS A 7 -6.50 0.63 7.46
CA CYS A 7 -6.27 1.40 6.24
C CYS A 7 -6.41 0.49 5.01
N GLN A 8 -7.32 0.85 4.09
CA GLN A 8 -7.58 0.05 2.90
C GLN A 8 -6.44 0.05 1.87
N SER A 9 -5.40 0.87 2.07
CA SER A 9 -4.23 0.98 1.17
C SER A 9 -3.01 0.22 1.68
N CYS A 10 -2.73 0.27 2.98
CA CYS A 10 -1.52 -0.32 3.56
C CYS A 10 -1.78 -1.32 4.69
N GLY A 11 -3.03 -1.47 5.14
CA GLY A 11 -3.41 -2.39 6.21
C GLY A 11 -3.04 -1.94 7.63
N MET A 12 -2.47 -0.75 7.81
CA MET A 12 -2.22 -0.21 9.16
C MET A 12 -3.52 0.03 9.91
N ASN A 13 -3.50 -0.18 11.23
CA ASN A 13 -4.65 0.12 12.07
C ASN A 13 -4.95 1.62 12.03
N ILE A 14 -6.22 1.97 11.89
CA ILE A 14 -6.71 3.35 11.93
C ILE A 14 -7.89 3.44 12.88
N ASP A 15 -7.99 4.55 13.61
CA ASP A 15 -9.08 4.81 14.55
C ASP A 15 -10.39 5.11 13.80
N SER A 16 -10.30 5.86 12.70
CA SER A 16 -11.42 6.17 11.82
C SER A 16 -10.96 6.53 10.41
N GLY A 17 -11.90 6.45 9.45
CA GLY A 17 -11.66 6.77 8.03
C GLY A 17 -11.39 5.55 7.16
N ILE A 18 -10.95 5.81 5.92
CA ILE A 18 -10.65 4.76 4.91
C ILE A 18 -9.14 4.55 4.77
N TYR A 19 -8.36 5.63 4.91
CA TYR A 19 -6.91 5.65 4.72
C TYR A 19 -6.22 6.32 5.90
N CYS A 20 -5.04 5.82 6.28
CA CYS A 20 -4.19 6.47 7.28
C CYS A 20 -3.51 7.73 6.70
N ALA A 21 -3.04 8.62 7.59
CA ALA A 21 -2.31 9.84 7.24
C ALA A 21 -1.06 9.59 6.35
N TYR A 22 -0.45 8.40 6.41
CA TYR A 22 0.71 8.04 5.60
C TYR A 22 0.40 7.57 4.18
N CYS A 23 -0.88 7.34 3.87
CA CYS A 23 -1.33 6.87 2.55
C CYS A 23 -2.07 7.96 1.78
N VAL A 24 -2.32 9.10 2.40
CA VAL A 24 -3.00 10.22 1.77
C VAL A 24 -2.01 11.36 1.50
N ASP A 25 -2.36 12.21 0.54
CA ASP A 25 -1.69 13.47 0.28
C ASP A 25 -2.15 14.58 1.24
N GLU A 26 -1.64 15.80 1.02
CA GLU A 26 -2.01 17.01 1.77
C GLU A 26 -3.51 17.37 1.68
N ARG A 27 -4.23 16.82 0.70
CA ARG A 27 -5.67 17.01 0.49
C ARG A 27 -6.50 15.87 1.08
N GLY A 28 -5.86 14.89 1.70
CA GLY A 28 -6.51 13.70 2.24
C GLY A 28 -6.91 12.68 1.19
N GLN A 29 -6.44 12.81 -0.05
CA GLN A 29 -6.70 11.86 -1.14
C GLN A 29 -5.64 10.77 -1.15
N LEU A 30 -6.03 9.54 -1.48
CA LEU A 30 -5.09 8.42 -1.58
C LEU A 30 -3.97 8.76 -2.57
N GLN A 31 -2.73 8.56 -2.14
CA GLN A 31 -1.53 8.75 -2.97
C GLN A 31 -1.63 7.93 -4.28
N PRO A 32 -1.00 8.38 -5.38
CA PRO A 32 -0.92 7.59 -6.61
C PRO A 32 -0.31 6.21 -6.35
N PHE A 33 -0.74 5.22 -7.13
CA PHE A 33 -0.27 3.83 -6.98
C PHE A 33 1.25 3.73 -7.01
N GLU A 34 1.92 4.38 -7.96
CA GLU A 34 3.38 4.34 -8.11
C GLU A 34 4.10 4.90 -6.88
N GLU A 35 3.61 6.01 -6.33
CA GLU A 35 4.18 6.59 -5.12
C GLU A 35 4.00 5.65 -3.92
N ARG A 36 2.78 5.12 -3.74
CA ARG A 36 2.50 4.20 -2.63
C ARG A 36 3.31 2.92 -2.75
N PHE A 37 3.42 2.38 -3.96
CA PHE A 37 4.19 1.19 -4.27
C PHE A 37 5.67 1.38 -3.93
N GLU A 38 6.31 2.43 -4.45
CA GLU A 38 7.72 2.72 -4.17
C GLU A 38 7.96 2.87 -2.66
N ARG A 39 7.10 3.62 -1.95
CA ARG A 39 7.24 3.80 -0.49
C ARG A 39 7.13 2.48 0.28
N MET A 40 6.31 1.55 -0.17
CA MET A 40 6.18 0.22 0.45
C MET A 40 7.39 -0.67 0.14
N VAL A 41 7.91 -0.60 -1.08
CA VAL A 41 9.16 -1.29 -1.47
C VAL A 41 10.32 -0.79 -0.62
N GLN A 42 10.49 0.52 -0.49
CA GLN A 42 11.54 1.12 0.34
C GLN A 42 11.39 0.74 1.82
N TRP A 43 10.17 0.72 2.34
CA TRP A 43 9.91 0.26 3.70
C TRP A 43 10.29 -1.22 3.89
N LEU A 44 9.96 -2.08 2.93
CA LEU A 44 10.30 -3.50 2.98
C LEU A 44 11.82 -3.73 2.90
N LEU A 45 12.52 -3.01 2.02
CA LEU A 45 13.99 -3.05 1.93
C LEU A 45 14.67 -2.53 3.20
N GLY A 46 14.11 -1.49 3.83
CA GLY A 46 14.60 -1.01 5.12
C GLY A 46 14.42 -2.03 6.25
N ARG A 47 13.38 -2.87 6.17
CA ARG A 47 13.11 -3.93 7.16
C ARG A 47 13.89 -5.21 6.89
N GLU A 48 14.11 -5.54 5.63
CA GLU A 48 14.81 -6.74 5.17
C GLU A 48 15.97 -6.33 4.24
N PRO A 49 17.11 -5.88 4.78
CA PRO A 49 18.21 -5.32 3.97
C PRO A 49 18.90 -6.35 3.07
N ALA A 50 18.71 -7.65 3.33
CA ALA A 50 19.21 -8.72 2.47
C ALA A 50 18.27 -9.05 1.29
N LEU A 51 17.06 -8.47 1.26
CA LEU A 51 16.08 -8.72 0.21
C LEU A 51 16.48 -7.97 -1.06
N ALA A 52 16.48 -8.66 -2.20
CA ALA A 52 16.68 -7.98 -3.48
C ALA A 52 15.50 -7.08 -3.81
N ARG A 53 15.76 -5.94 -4.47
CA ARG A 53 14.71 -4.99 -4.87
C ARG A 53 13.60 -5.64 -5.68
N ALA A 54 13.94 -6.51 -6.63
CA ALA A 54 12.95 -7.21 -7.46
C ALA A 54 12.00 -8.09 -6.62
N ASP A 55 12.52 -8.77 -5.60
CA ASP A 55 11.70 -9.57 -4.67
C ASP A 55 10.84 -8.67 -3.78
N ALA A 56 11.38 -7.54 -3.33
CA ALA A 56 10.62 -6.55 -2.56
C ALA A 56 9.46 -5.98 -3.37
N GLU A 57 9.67 -5.68 -4.65
CA GLU A 57 8.66 -5.23 -5.59
C GLU A 57 7.58 -6.30 -5.81
N ALA A 58 7.97 -7.55 -6.06
CA ALA A 58 7.03 -8.66 -6.23
C ALA A 58 6.16 -8.87 -4.97
N ARG A 59 6.79 -8.96 -3.79
CA ARG A 59 6.08 -9.09 -2.50
C ARG A 59 5.15 -7.90 -2.23
N THR A 60 5.58 -6.69 -2.59
CA THR A 60 4.74 -5.49 -2.44
C THR A 60 3.53 -5.56 -3.37
N ARG A 61 3.68 -5.99 -4.63
CA ARG A 61 2.54 -6.20 -5.55
C ARG A 61 1.56 -7.23 -5.00
N ASP A 62 2.06 -8.37 -4.51
CA ASP A 62 1.23 -9.42 -3.91
C ASP A 62 0.49 -8.95 -2.65
N TYR A 63 1.13 -8.09 -1.85
CA TYR A 63 0.50 -7.49 -0.69
C TYR A 63 -0.58 -6.48 -1.10
N MET A 64 -0.25 -5.54 -1.99
CA MET A 64 -1.19 -4.53 -2.48
C MET A 64 -2.40 -5.18 -3.17
N ARG A 65 -2.25 -6.29 -3.91
CA ARG A 65 -3.40 -7.01 -4.51
C ARG A 65 -4.47 -7.46 -3.49
N ARG A 66 -4.10 -7.63 -2.21
CA ARG A 66 -5.02 -8.01 -1.13
C ARG A 66 -5.69 -6.81 -0.46
N MET A 67 -5.21 -5.59 -0.73
CA MET A 67 -5.71 -4.36 -0.15
C MET A 67 -6.93 -3.87 -0.95
N PRO A 68 -8.05 -3.47 -0.29
CA PRO A 68 -9.25 -3.04 -0.98
C PRO A 68 -9.04 -1.86 -1.95
N ALA A 69 -8.12 -0.95 -1.63
CA ALA A 69 -7.82 0.20 -2.48
C ALA A 69 -7.15 -0.18 -3.81
N TRP A 70 -6.48 -1.34 -3.87
CA TRP A 70 -5.59 -1.69 -4.98
C TRP A 70 -5.98 -2.97 -5.71
N SER A 71 -6.83 -3.82 -5.14
CA SER A 71 -7.17 -5.14 -5.70
C SER A 71 -7.66 -5.09 -7.16
N ALA A 72 -8.35 -4.01 -7.55
CA ALA A 72 -8.84 -3.79 -8.91
C ALA A 72 -7.90 -2.95 -9.80
N HIS A 73 -6.74 -2.52 -9.31
CA HIS A 73 -5.87 -1.57 -10.00
C HIS A 73 -5.18 -2.19 -11.24
N PRO A 74 -5.17 -1.51 -12.41
CA PRO A 74 -4.64 -2.07 -13.66
C PRO A 74 -3.16 -2.46 -13.57
N ALA A 75 -2.34 -1.68 -12.85
CA ALA A 75 -0.92 -1.98 -12.67
C ALA A 75 -0.63 -3.29 -11.91
N LEU A 76 -1.60 -3.83 -11.19
CA LEU A 76 -1.48 -5.12 -10.49
C LEU A 76 -2.10 -6.29 -11.26
N ARG A 77 -2.88 -6.00 -12.30
CA ARG A 77 -3.56 -6.98 -13.16
C ARG A 77 -2.77 -7.31 -14.42
N ALA A 78 -1.87 -6.43 -14.85
CA ALA A 78 -1.12 -6.54 -16.10
C ALA A 78 0.12 -7.45 -16.04
N GLN A 79 0.08 -8.57 -15.31
CA GLN A 79 1.19 -9.53 -15.24
C GLN A 79 1.02 -10.65 -16.27
#